data_AF-A0A356C166-F1
#
_entry.id   AF-A0A356C166-F1
#
_cell.length_a   1.000
_cell.length_b   1.000
_cell.length_c   1.000
_cell.angle_alpha   90.00
_cell.angle_beta   90.00
_cell.angle_gamma   90.00
#
_symmetry.space_group_name_H-M   'P 1'
#
loop_
_entity.id
_entity.type
_entity.pdbx_description
1 polymer ?
#
loop_
_entity_poly.entity_id
_entity_poly.type
_entity_poly.pdbx_seq_one_letter_code
_entity_poly.pdbx_strand_id
1 'polypeptide(L)'
;HNKDKRLVYLMSDGAALPLGFSQVVHVLKTRGLIHKTITFGHAFGGDLEAVNIYSALLAASHVARADIAVVLMGPGVVGTGTTFGTTAIEQGVFLNAVLQLGGTAVAIPRLSEKDSRIRHLGMSHHTRTVLSKVVQGKVFVPMPEYFRKLFPKGQKLEELGHKLVWEQTEESYERLFEARLPFSTMGRGLRDDPLFFHGVLASAQFCTRL
;
A
#
# COMPACT_ATOMS: atom_id res chain seq x y z
N HIS A 1 -14.52 10.42 5.54
CA HIS A 1 -15.01 9.03 5.54
C HIS A 1 -16.35 9.03 4.82
N ASN A 2 -16.42 8.42 3.64
CA ASN A 2 -17.69 8.21 2.94
C ASN A 2 -18.25 6.87 3.42
N LYS A 3 -19.36 6.88 4.15
CA LYS A 3 -19.95 5.68 4.78
C LYS A 3 -20.47 4.66 3.76
N ASP A 4 -20.64 5.07 2.51
CA ASP A 4 -21.20 4.23 1.45
C ASP A 4 -20.14 3.47 0.65
N LYS A 5 -18.84 3.72 0.89
CA LYS A 5 -17.73 3.05 0.20
C LYS A 5 -17.22 1.86 1.02
N ARG A 6 -17.20 0.67 0.41
CA ARG A 6 -16.73 -0.59 1.01
C ARG A 6 -15.25 -0.80 0.72
N LEU A 7 -14.42 -0.46 1.72
CA LEU A 7 -13.00 -0.78 1.73
C LEU A 7 -12.77 -2.21 2.25
N VAL A 8 -12.11 -3.05 1.46
CA VAL A 8 -11.77 -4.43 1.85
C VAL A 8 -10.26 -4.57 1.95
N TYR A 9 -9.79 -5.20 3.03
CA TYR A 9 -8.36 -5.44 3.28
C TYR A 9 -7.99 -6.88 2.93
N LEU A 10 -7.01 -7.08 2.05
CA LEU A 10 -6.51 -8.38 1.62
C LEU A 10 -5.10 -8.60 2.21
N MET A 11 -4.91 -9.67 2.96
CA MET A 11 -3.63 -10.01 3.59
C MET A 11 -3.04 -11.30 3.02
N SER A 12 -1.80 -11.22 2.52
CA SER A 12 -1.00 -12.40 2.14
C SER A 12 -0.28 -13.01 3.34
N ASP A 13 0.24 -14.21 3.13
CA ASP A 13 1.12 -14.95 4.03
C ASP A 13 2.58 -14.50 4.02
N GLY A 14 2.94 -13.45 3.27
CA GLY A 14 4.32 -12.99 3.14
C GLY A 14 5.00 -12.60 4.46
N ALA A 15 4.22 -12.26 5.48
CA ALA A 15 4.68 -11.98 6.84
C ALA A 15 4.66 -13.18 7.80
N ALA A 16 4.07 -14.31 7.40
CA ALA A 16 3.83 -15.50 8.23
C ALA A 16 3.14 -15.22 9.58
N LEU A 17 2.37 -14.13 9.68
CA LEU A 17 1.63 -13.75 10.88
C LEU A 17 0.11 -13.89 10.66
N PRO A 18 -0.66 -14.42 11.63
CA PRO A 18 -2.12 -14.43 11.53
C PRO A 18 -2.69 -13.01 11.53
N LEU A 19 -3.79 -12.79 10.80
CA LEU A 19 -4.44 -11.46 10.73
C LEU A 19 -4.82 -10.93 12.13
N GLY A 20 -5.21 -11.83 13.04
CA GLY A 20 -5.61 -11.51 14.42
C GLY A 20 -4.53 -10.82 15.26
N PHE A 21 -3.25 -10.90 14.86
CA PHE A 21 -2.16 -10.17 15.53
C PHE A 21 -2.09 -8.68 15.13
N SER A 22 -2.77 -8.27 14.06
CA SER A 22 -2.76 -6.89 13.58
C SER A 22 -3.67 -5.98 14.42
N GLN A 23 -3.09 -5.27 15.39
CA GLN A 23 -3.81 -4.26 16.18
C GLN A 23 -4.44 -3.17 15.31
N VAL A 24 -3.77 -2.79 14.21
CA VAL A 24 -4.28 -1.78 13.26
C VAL A 24 -5.57 -2.26 12.61
N VAL A 25 -5.60 -3.50 12.09
CA VAL A 25 -6.82 -4.05 11.47
C VAL A 25 -7.96 -4.15 12.49
N HIS A 26 -7.67 -4.59 13.72
CA HIS A 26 -8.67 -4.63 14.79
C HIS A 26 -9.29 -3.25 15.09
N VAL A 27 -8.45 -2.22 15.24
CA VAL A 27 -8.91 -0.84 15.47
C VAL A 27 -9.70 -0.29 14.28
N LEU A 28 -9.25 -0.54 13.05
CA LEU A 28 -9.95 -0.07 11.85
C LEU A 28 -11.32 -0.76 11.68
N LYS A 29 -11.42 -2.06 11.98
CA LYS A 29 -12.67 -2.82 11.89
C LYS A 29 -13.66 -2.40 12.99
N THR A 30 -13.23 -2.29 14.24
CA THR A 30 -14.09 -1.85 15.37
C THR A 30 -14.64 -0.43 15.16
N ARG A 31 -13.93 0.42 14.41
CA ARG A 31 -14.38 1.77 14.03
C ARG A 31 -15.16 1.83 12.71
N GLY A 32 -15.43 0.70 12.07
CA GLY A 32 -16.16 0.65 10.79
C GLY A 32 -15.41 1.26 9.61
N LEU A 33 -14.08 1.38 9.69
CA LEU A 33 -13.24 1.95 8.63
C LEU A 33 -12.87 0.93 7.55
N ILE A 34 -12.98 -0.36 7.86
CA ILE A 34 -12.84 -1.49 6.93
C ILE A 34 -14.14 -2.28 6.93
N HIS A 35 -14.65 -2.61 5.74
CA HIS A 35 -15.88 -3.38 5.57
C HIS A 35 -15.67 -4.87 5.83
N LYS A 36 -14.65 -5.46 5.21
CA LYS A 36 -14.28 -6.88 5.35
C LYS A 36 -12.76 -7.06 5.23
N THR A 37 -12.29 -8.17 5.78
CA THR A 37 -10.92 -8.65 5.64
C THR A 37 -10.92 -9.98 4.89
N ILE A 38 -9.95 -10.18 4.01
CA ILE A 38 -9.78 -11.43 3.26
C ILE A 38 -8.32 -11.86 3.41
N THR A 39 -8.06 -13.06 3.91
CA THR A 39 -6.71 -13.61 3.90
C THR A 39 -6.52 -14.52 2.69
N PHE A 40 -5.29 -14.62 2.19
CA PHE A 40 -4.98 -15.52 1.08
C PHE A 40 -3.57 -16.11 1.15
N GLY A 41 -3.35 -17.17 0.36
CA GLY A 41 -2.17 -18.03 0.52
C GLY A 41 -2.33 -18.87 1.78
N HIS A 42 -1.33 -18.87 2.64
CA HIS A 42 -1.38 -19.53 3.96
C HIS A 42 -1.73 -18.56 5.11
N ALA A 43 -2.15 -17.34 4.82
CA ALA A 43 -2.66 -16.42 5.83
C ALA A 43 -4.09 -16.82 6.20
N PHE A 44 -4.43 -16.68 7.48
CA PHE A 44 -5.71 -17.10 8.02
C PHE A 44 -6.27 -16.08 9.02
N GLY A 45 -7.58 -16.20 9.30
CA GLY A 45 -8.29 -15.37 10.27
C GLY A 45 -8.95 -14.12 9.68
N GLY A 46 -9.10 -14.05 8.35
CA GLY A 46 -9.96 -13.06 7.68
C GLY A 46 -11.45 -13.35 7.84
N ASP A 47 -12.30 -12.39 7.46
CA ASP A 47 -13.75 -12.63 7.32
C ASP A 47 -14.06 -13.62 6.18
N LEU A 48 -13.18 -13.67 5.19
CA LEU A 48 -13.15 -14.66 4.12
C LEU A 48 -11.71 -15.16 3.95
N GLU A 49 -11.57 -16.37 3.45
CA GLU A 49 -10.27 -16.98 3.14
C GLU A 49 -10.25 -17.39 1.66
N ALA A 50 -9.14 -17.12 1.00
CA ALA A 50 -8.98 -17.36 -0.43
C ALA A 50 -7.67 -18.10 -0.70
N VAL A 51 -7.62 -18.88 -1.78
CA VAL A 51 -6.44 -19.73 -2.06
C VAL A 51 -5.24 -18.89 -2.49
N ASN A 52 -5.47 -17.87 -3.33
CA ASN A 52 -4.44 -17.01 -3.89
C ASN A 52 -4.98 -15.60 -4.17
N ILE A 53 -4.09 -14.70 -4.62
CA ILE A 53 -4.44 -13.31 -4.91
C ILE A 53 -5.61 -13.17 -5.90
N TYR A 54 -5.71 -14.01 -6.94
CA TYR A 54 -6.80 -13.92 -7.92
C TYR A 54 -8.14 -14.23 -7.27
N SER A 55 -8.22 -15.34 -6.53
CA SER A 55 -9.44 -15.69 -5.79
C SER A 55 -9.79 -14.66 -4.71
N ALA A 56 -8.78 -14.04 -4.09
CA ALA A 56 -8.99 -12.99 -3.10
C ALA A 56 -9.57 -11.71 -3.72
N LEU A 57 -9.04 -11.29 -4.87
CA LEU A 57 -9.54 -10.12 -5.62
C LEU A 57 -10.96 -10.37 -6.14
N LEU A 58 -11.25 -11.58 -6.64
CA LEU A 58 -12.59 -11.97 -7.07
C LEU A 58 -13.57 -12.03 -5.89
N ALA A 59 -13.14 -12.55 -4.73
CA ALA A 59 -13.94 -12.52 -3.51
C ALA A 59 -14.20 -11.07 -3.05
N ALA A 60 -13.21 -10.19 -3.12
CA ALA A 60 -13.37 -8.78 -2.81
C ALA A 60 -14.43 -8.13 -3.74
N SER A 61 -14.32 -8.34 -5.04
CA SER A 61 -15.21 -7.76 -6.05
C SER A 61 -16.63 -8.33 -6.02
N HIS A 62 -16.79 -9.64 -5.97
CA HIS A 62 -18.09 -10.29 -6.18
C HIS A 62 -18.80 -10.67 -4.88
N VAL A 63 -18.06 -11.04 -3.83
CA VAL A 63 -18.64 -11.49 -2.55
C VAL A 63 -18.74 -10.32 -1.57
N ALA A 64 -17.62 -9.63 -1.30
CA ALA A 64 -17.59 -8.46 -0.43
C ALA A 64 -18.10 -7.19 -1.12
N ARG A 65 -18.25 -7.22 -2.46
CA ARG A 65 -18.68 -6.09 -3.29
C ARG A 65 -17.85 -4.83 -3.05
N ALA A 66 -16.54 -5.00 -2.84
CA ALA A 66 -15.62 -3.92 -2.51
C ALA A 66 -15.67 -2.81 -3.57
N ASP A 67 -15.71 -1.56 -3.11
CA ASP A 67 -15.42 -0.41 -3.97
C ASP A 67 -13.90 -0.26 -4.15
N ILE A 68 -13.13 -0.60 -3.10
CA ILE A 68 -11.68 -0.53 -3.08
C ILE A 68 -11.15 -1.76 -2.31
N ALA A 69 -10.14 -2.43 -2.87
CA ALA A 69 -9.38 -3.47 -2.20
C ALA A 69 -7.95 -2.99 -1.92
N VAL A 70 -7.49 -3.09 -0.68
CA VAL A 70 -6.11 -2.79 -0.27
C VAL A 70 -5.41 -4.11 0.04
N VAL A 71 -4.36 -4.43 -0.73
CA VAL A 71 -3.62 -5.69 -0.60
C VAL A 71 -2.26 -5.43 0.06
N LEU A 72 -2.04 -5.97 1.26
CA LEU A 72 -0.76 -5.84 1.99
C LEU A 72 -0.49 -7.10 2.81
N MET A 73 0.75 -7.58 2.83
CA MET A 73 1.17 -8.78 3.59
C MET A 73 1.09 -8.68 5.12
N GLY A 74 0.81 -7.49 5.68
CA GLY A 74 0.93 -7.25 7.13
C GLY A 74 2.37 -6.92 7.56
N PRO A 75 2.65 -6.80 8.87
CA PRO A 75 3.97 -6.44 9.38
C PRO A 75 4.97 -7.59 9.24
N GLY A 76 6.25 -7.31 8.95
CA GLY A 76 7.31 -8.34 8.92
C GLY A 76 7.96 -8.58 7.56
N VAL A 77 8.18 -7.53 6.76
CA VAL A 77 8.88 -7.67 5.47
C VAL A 77 10.30 -8.19 5.69
N VAL A 78 10.61 -9.36 5.13
CA VAL A 78 11.95 -9.95 5.16
C VAL A 78 12.75 -9.49 3.95
N GLY A 79 14.07 -9.39 4.10
CA GLY A 79 15.00 -9.10 3.02
C GLY A 79 16.38 -9.70 3.26
N THR A 80 16.95 -10.35 2.25
CA THR A 80 18.32 -10.90 2.28
C THR A 80 19.34 -9.92 1.69
N GLY A 81 18.91 -8.74 1.25
CA GLY A 81 19.76 -7.72 0.66
C GLY A 81 20.05 -7.90 -0.83
N THR A 82 19.62 -9.00 -1.44
CA THR A 82 19.68 -9.23 -2.90
C THR A 82 18.48 -8.62 -3.61
N THR A 83 18.59 -8.39 -4.93
CA THR A 83 17.57 -7.68 -5.73
C THR A 83 16.17 -8.26 -5.58
N PHE A 84 16.03 -9.59 -5.61
CA PHE A 84 14.73 -10.27 -5.51
C PHE A 84 14.50 -10.95 -4.16
N GLY A 85 15.49 -10.96 -3.27
CA GLY A 85 15.41 -11.58 -1.96
C GLY A 85 14.66 -10.71 -0.96
N THR A 86 13.44 -10.29 -1.26
CA THR A 86 12.57 -9.58 -0.31
C THR A 86 11.11 -9.92 -0.55
N THR A 87 10.33 -10.05 0.53
CA THR A 87 8.87 -10.27 0.43
C THR A 87 8.17 -9.14 -0.32
N ALA A 88 8.74 -7.93 -0.34
CA ALA A 88 8.16 -6.79 -1.04
C ALA A 88 7.92 -7.04 -2.55
N ILE A 89 8.57 -8.03 -3.16
CA ILE A 89 8.33 -8.46 -4.55
C ILE A 89 6.86 -8.83 -4.80
N GLU A 90 6.15 -9.34 -3.79
CA GLU A 90 4.73 -9.69 -3.88
C GLU A 90 3.85 -8.53 -4.35
N GLN A 91 4.21 -7.28 -4.05
CA GLN A 91 3.47 -6.11 -4.53
C GLN A 91 3.34 -6.10 -6.06
N GLY A 92 4.40 -6.53 -6.77
CA GLY A 92 4.36 -6.63 -8.23
C GLY A 92 3.46 -7.76 -8.72
N VAL A 93 3.46 -8.89 -8.00
CA VAL A 93 2.56 -10.02 -8.28
C VAL A 93 1.10 -9.60 -8.11
N PHE A 94 0.80 -8.84 -7.05
CA PHE A 94 -0.56 -8.35 -6.79
C PHE A 94 -1.01 -7.34 -7.84
N LEU A 95 -0.15 -6.39 -8.22
CA LEU A 95 -0.43 -5.43 -9.29
C LEU A 95 -0.69 -6.14 -10.62
N ASN A 96 0.12 -7.14 -10.97
CA ASN A 96 -0.08 -7.95 -12.18
C ASN A 96 -1.41 -8.70 -12.14
N ALA A 97 -1.79 -9.28 -11.00
CA ALA A 97 -3.08 -9.97 -10.86
C ALA A 97 -4.27 -9.02 -11.07
N VAL A 98 -4.20 -7.80 -10.54
CA VAL A 98 -5.23 -6.77 -10.80
C VAL A 98 -5.32 -6.44 -12.29
N LEU A 99 -4.18 -6.24 -12.96
CA LEU A 99 -4.15 -5.96 -14.40
C LEU A 99 -4.74 -7.11 -15.23
N GLN A 100 -4.40 -8.35 -14.89
CA GLN A 100 -4.90 -9.54 -15.60
C GLN A 100 -6.41 -9.76 -15.42
N LEU A 101 -6.96 -9.36 -14.27
CA LEU A 101 -8.40 -9.38 -14.01
C LEU A 101 -9.12 -8.14 -14.58
N GLY A 102 -8.42 -7.25 -15.30
CA GLY A 102 -9.00 -6.05 -15.90
C GLY A 102 -9.33 -4.93 -14.91
N GLY A 103 -8.79 -4.99 -13.69
CA GLY A 103 -9.00 -3.97 -12.66
C GLY A 103 -8.05 -2.77 -12.77
N THR A 104 -8.31 -1.74 -11.96
CA THR A 104 -7.45 -0.56 -11.84
C THR A 104 -6.34 -0.81 -10.83
N ALA A 105 -5.14 -1.12 -11.31
CA ALA A 105 -3.97 -1.36 -10.47
C ALA A 105 -3.35 -0.03 -9.99
N VAL A 106 -3.27 0.14 -8.67
CA VAL A 106 -2.68 1.30 -7.99
C VAL A 106 -1.56 0.83 -7.06
N ALA A 107 -0.32 1.25 -7.34
CA ALA A 107 0.81 0.97 -6.47
C ALA A 107 0.90 2.01 -5.36
N ILE A 108 0.96 1.57 -4.10
CA ILE A 108 1.23 2.44 -2.96
C ILE A 108 2.75 2.53 -2.78
N PRO A 109 3.41 3.63 -3.16
CA PRO A 109 4.86 3.70 -3.07
C PRO A 109 5.30 3.80 -1.61
N ARG A 110 6.33 3.02 -1.24
CA ARG A 110 7.02 3.24 0.05
C ARG A 110 7.99 4.40 -0.13
N LEU A 111 7.65 5.54 0.47
CA LEU A 111 8.49 6.73 0.49
C LEU A 111 9.06 6.96 1.89
N SER A 112 10.22 7.60 1.99
CA SER A 112 10.83 7.99 3.27
C SER A 112 11.83 9.13 3.08
N GLU A 113 11.80 10.11 3.97
CA GLU A 113 12.82 11.15 4.03
C GLU A 113 13.83 10.93 5.17
N LYS A 114 13.61 9.92 6.02
CA LYS A 114 14.46 9.58 7.17
C LYS A 114 15.02 8.15 7.18
N ASP A 115 14.86 7.36 6.11
CA ASP A 115 15.52 6.06 6.05
C ASP A 115 17.04 6.27 6.05
N SER A 116 17.74 5.67 7.03
CA SER A 116 19.20 5.80 7.17
C SER A 116 19.97 5.16 6.02
N ARG A 117 19.33 4.28 5.26
CA ARG A 117 19.92 3.62 4.09
C ARG A 117 19.63 4.49 2.87
N ILE A 118 20.69 5.04 2.26
CA ILE A 118 20.61 5.98 1.13
C ILE A 118 19.70 5.47 0.00
N ARG A 119 19.76 4.17 -0.34
CA ARG A 119 18.92 3.56 -1.38
C ARG A 119 17.42 3.51 -1.08
N HIS A 120 17.01 3.86 0.14
CA HIS A 120 15.62 3.95 0.56
C HIS A 120 15.17 5.39 0.88
N LEU A 121 16.05 6.37 0.70
CA LEU A 121 15.72 7.79 0.80
C LEU A 121 14.96 8.24 -0.46
N GLY A 122 13.87 8.99 -0.28
CA GLY A 122 12.88 9.27 -1.31
C GLY A 122 12.01 8.04 -1.57
N MET A 123 12.10 7.45 -2.76
CA MET A 123 11.42 6.21 -3.12
C MET A 123 12.28 5.00 -2.77
N SER A 124 11.71 4.08 -1.99
CA SER A 124 12.38 2.85 -1.57
C SER A 124 12.92 2.03 -2.74
N HIS A 125 14.16 1.53 -2.64
CA HIS A 125 14.74 0.57 -3.59
C HIS A 125 13.78 -0.60 -3.91
N HIS A 126 13.12 -1.20 -2.91
CA HIS A 126 12.18 -2.30 -3.16
C HIS A 126 10.99 -1.89 -4.03
N THR A 127 10.45 -0.69 -3.82
CA THR A 127 9.36 -0.15 -4.65
C THR A 127 9.86 0.07 -6.08
N ARG A 128 11.08 0.60 -6.26
CA ARG A 128 11.70 0.74 -7.59
C ARG A 128 11.90 -0.62 -8.26
N THR A 129 12.39 -1.62 -7.54
CA THR A 129 12.56 -2.99 -8.06
C THR A 129 11.24 -3.57 -8.54
N VAL A 130 10.19 -3.48 -7.72
CA VAL A 130 8.85 -3.96 -8.07
C VAL A 130 8.36 -3.29 -9.37
N LEU A 131 8.38 -1.96 -9.41
CA LEU A 131 7.86 -1.21 -10.54
C LEU A 131 8.67 -1.41 -11.83
N SER A 132 10.00 -1.55 -11.74
CA SER A 132 10.86 -1.65 -12.93
C SER A 132 11.14 -3.08 -13.42
N LYS A 133 11.01 -4.09 -12.56
CA LYS A 133 11.40 -5.48 -12.89
C LYS A 133 10.29 -6.51 -12.75
N VAL A 134 9.21 -6.22 -12.03
CA VAL A 134 8.17 -7.21 -11.72
C VAL A 134 6.84 -6.87 -12.39
N VAL A 135 6.42 -5.62 -12.31
CA VAL A 135 5.14 -5.17 -12.90
C VAL A 135 5.25 -5.20 -14.43
N GLN A 136 4.33 -5.93 -15.08
CA GLN A 136 4.37 -6.17 -16.53
C GLN A 136 3.55 -5.16 -17.35
N GLY A 137 2.62 -4.43 -16.73
CA GLY A 137 1.79 -3.42 -17.39
C GLY A 137 1.84 -2.06 -16.70
N LYS A 138 1.25 -1.04 -17.34
CA LYS A 138 1.20 0.31 -16.76
C LYS A 138 0.22 0.34 -15.59
N VAL A 139 0.73 0.70 -14.41
CA VAL A 139 -0.10 0.93 -13.21
C VAL A 139 -0.13 2.42 -12.85
N PHE A 140 -1.07 2.80 -12.00
CA PHE A 140 -1.06 4.12 -11.37
C PHE A 140 -0.10 4.13 -10.18
N VAL A 141 0.69 5.20 -10.06
CA VAL A 141 1.59 5.42 -8.92
C VAL A 141 1.32 6.83 -8.40
N PRO A 142 0.37 6.98 -7.46
CA PRO A 142 0.12 8.25 -6.80
C PRO A 142 1.34 8.67 -5.97
N MET A 143 1.75 9.93 -6.12
CA MET A 143 2.91 10.54 -5.48
C MET A 143 2.51 11.88 -4.85
N PRO A 144 3.00 12.23 -3.66
CA PRO A 144 2.67 13.51 -3.05
C PRO A 144 3.52 14.64 -3.65
N GLU A 145 2.93 15.82 -3.85
CA GLU A 145 3.67 17.04 -4.26
C GLU A 145 4.74 17.43 -3.23
N TYR A 146 4.54 17.05 -1.97
CA TYR A 146 5.55 17.10 -0.90
C TYR A 146 6.89 16.42 -1.31
N PHE A 147 6.85 15.33 -2.08
CA PHE A 147 8.06 14.67 -2.59
C PHE A 147 8.88 15.59 -3.49
N ARG A 148 8.24 16.37 -4.37
CA ARG A 148 8.95 17.27 -5.31
C ARG A 148 9.60 18.44 -4.57
N LYS A 149 9.01 18.90 -3.46
CA LYS A 149 9.60 19.91 -2.57
C LYS A 149 10.87 19.40 -1.90
N LEU A 150 10.85 18.15 -1.41
CA LEU A 150 12.01 17.53 -0.75
C LEU A 150 13.11 17.10 -1.73
N PHE A 151 12.73 16.62 -2.91
CA PHE A 151 13.67 16.13 -3.93
C PHE A 151 13.49 16.91 -5.24
N PRO A 152 13.89 18.20 -5.30
CA PRO A 152 13.66 19.07 -6.47
C PRO A 152 14.41 18.61 -7.72
N LYS A 153 15.53 17.89 -7.55
CA LYS A 153 16.27 17.24 -8.66
C LYS A 153 15.61 15.95 -9.15
N GLY A 154 14.53 15.51 -8.49
CA GLY A 154 13.83 14.26 -8.77
C GLY A 154 14.63 13.02 -8.41
N GLN A 155 14.02 11.86 -8.68
CA GLN A 155 14.64 10.54 -8.57
C GLN A 155 14.42 9.69 -9.83
N LYS A 156 14.27 10.36 -10.97
CA LYS A 156 14.01 9.72 -12.27
C LYS A 156 12.84 8.75 -12.18
N LEU A 157 11.71 9.24 -11.66
CA LEU A 157 10.52 8.40 -11.44
C LEU A 157 9.83 8.09 -12.78
N GLU A 158 10.00 8.98 -13.75
CA GLU A 158 9.50 8.89 -15.11
C GLU A 158 10.13 7.72 -15.87
N GLU A 159 11.39 7.37 -15.56
CA GLU A 159 12.08 6.19 -16.11
C GLU A 159 11.43 4.86 -15.70
N LEU A 160 10.51 4.86 -14.72
CA LEU A 160 9.79 3.65 -14.31
C LEU A 160 8.67 3.26 -15.29
N GLY A 161 8.26 4.13 -16.22
CA GLY A 161 7.30 3.81 -17.27
C GLY A 161 5.83 3.68 -16.83
N HIS A 162 5.50 4.05 -15.60
CA HIS A 162 4.15 3.99 -15.01
C HIS A 162 3.42 5.34 -15.05
N LYS A 163 2.12 5.33 -14.74
CA LYS A 163 1.30 6.54 -14.68
C LYS A 163 1.49 7.23 -13.32
N LEU A 164 2.44 8.17 -13.25
CA LEU A 164 2.60 9.02 -12.07
C LEU A 164 1.42 9.99 -11.95
N VAL A 165 0.82 10.07 -10.77
CA VAL A 165 -0.25 11.03 -10.46
C VAL A 165 0.18 11.83 -9.24
N TRP A 166 0.18 13.14 -9.33
CA TRP A 166 0.69 14.01 -8.26
C TRP A 166 -0.46 14.58 -7.42
N GLU A 167 -0.37 14.42 -6.10
CA GLU A 167 -1.42 14.76 -5.15
C GLU A 167 -0.98 15.82 -4.15
N GLN A 168 -1.85 16.80 -3.90
CA GLN A 168 -1.69 17.78 -2.82
C GLN A 168 -2.17 17.15 -1.51
N THR A 169 -1.24 16.89 -0.60
CA THR A 169 -1.48 16.03 0.58
C THR A 169 -1.36 16.78 1.90
N GLU A 170 -0.91 18.03 1.87
CA GLU A 170 -0.64 18.89 3.03
C GLU A 170 -1.85 19.02 3.95
N GLU A 171 -3.01 19.39 3.43
CA GLU A 171 -4.23 19.52 4.25
C GLU A 171 -4.65 18.17 4.86
N SER A 172 -4.56 17.08 4.08
CA SER A 172 -4.92 15.75 4.59
C SER A 172 -3.90 15.22 5.60
N TYR A 173 -2.65 15.64 5.49
CA TYR A 173 -1.58 15.32 6.42
C TYR A 173 -1.78 16.01 7.77
N GLU A 174 -2.15 17.29 7.78
CA GLU A 174 -2.50 17.99 9.02
C GLU A 174 -3.68 17.32 9.75
N ARG A 175 -4.70 16.87 9.00
CA ARG A 175 -5.84 16.12 9.56
C ARG A 175 -5.46 14.76 10.17
N LEU A 176 -4.30 14.18 9.82
CA LEU A 176 -3.84 12.94 10.47
C LEU A 176 -3.54 13.16 11.96
N PHE A 177 -3.13 14.36 12.37
CA PHE A 177 -2.85 14.65 13.78
C PHE A 177 -4.12 14.70 14.64
N GLU A 178 -5.27 15.01 14.03
CA GLU A 178 -6.57 15.03 14.69
C GLU A 178 -7.17 13.61 14.79
N ALA A 179 -6.77 12.72 13.89
CA ALA A 179 -7.21 11.34 13.90
C ALA A 179 -6.63 10.60 15.11
N ARG A 180 -7.50 10.08 15.97
CA ARG A 180 -7.13 9.27 17.15
C ARG A 180 -6.69 7.85 16.76
N LEU A 181 -5.76 7.71 15.81
CA LEU A 181 -5.22 6.45 15.33
C LEU A 181 -3.70 6.39 15.60
N PRO A 182 -3.15 5.21 15.92
CA PRO A 182 -1.73 5.06 16.25
C PRO A 182 -0.88 5.00 14.97
N PHE A 183 -0.73 6.12 14.27
CA PHE A 183 0.09 6.19 13.06
C PHE A 183 1.57 5.94 13.36
N SER A 184 2.13 4.88 12.77
CA SER A 184 3.55 4.56 12.88
C SER A 184 4.03 3.76 11.67
N THR A 185 5.31 3.91 11.33
CA THR A 185 6.04 3.13 10.33
C THR A 185 7.45 2.84 10.81
N MET A 186 7.84 1.57 10.94
CA MET A 186 9.19 1.18 11.42
C MET A 186 9.61 1.90 12.72
N GLY A 187 8.66 2.10 13.65
CA GLY A 187 8.90 2.80 14.92
C GLY A 187 8.89 4.33 14.83
N ARG A 188 8.59 4.91 13.67
CA ARG A 188 8.54 6.36 13.42
C ARG A 188 7.10 6.85 13.32
N GLY A 189 6.74 7.91 14.04
CA GLY A 189 5.43 8.56 13.97
C GLY A 189 5.33 9.59 12.84
N LEU A 190 4.20 10.30 12.77
CA LEU A 190 3.89 11.29 11.73
C LEU A 190 5.03 12.30 11.51
N ARG A 191 5.52 12.91 12.60
CA ARG A 191 6.57 13.95 12.55
C ARG A 191 7.96 13.40 12.23
N ASP A 192 8.17 12.11 12.48
CA ASP A 192 9.49 11.50 12.36
C ASP A 192 9.82 11.21 10.90
N ASP A 193 8.87 10.76 10.08
CA ASP A 193 9.08 10.49 8.65
C ASP A 193 7.87 10.94 7.80
N PRO A 194 7.59 12.26 7.73
CA PRO A 194 6.39 12.81 7.10
C PRO A 194 6.13 12.28 5.68
N LEU A 195 7.18 12.21 4.86
CA LEU A 195 7.07 11.76 3.47
C LEU A 195 6.42 10.37 3.32
N PHE A 196 6.62 9.46 4.28
CA PHE A 196 5.96 8.16 4.27
C PHE A 196 4.43 8.31 4.29
N PHE A 197 3.92 9.14 5.20
CA PHE A 197 2.49 9.36 5.38
C PHE A 197 1.88 10.16 4.22
N HIS A 198 2.61 11.15 3.71
CA HIS A 198 2.24 11.83 2.46
C HIS A 198 2.10 10.84 1.28
N GLY A 199 2.99 9.85 1.17
CA GLY A 199 2.90 8.80 0.14
C GLY A 199 1.64 7.93 0.26
N VAL A 200 1.28 7.55 1.49
CA VAL A 200 0.04 6.81 1.76
C VAL A 200 -1.19 7.68 1.47
N LEU A 201 -1.17 8.95 1.87
CA LEU A 201 -2.25 9.89 1.63
C LEU A 201 -2.49 10.15 0.14
N ALA A 202 -1.43 10.31 -0.66
CA ALA A 202 -1.55 10.45 -2.11
C ALA A 202 -2.29 9.26 -2.72
N SER A 203 -1.93 8.04 -2.30
CA SER A 203 -2.61 6.83 -2.75
C SER A 203 -4.08 6.79 -2.33
N ALA A 204 -4.37 7.16 -1.08
CA ALA A 204 -5.75 7.19 -0.58
C ALA A 204 -6.60 8.24 -1.31
N GLN A 205 -6.10 9.47 -1.48
CA GLN A 205 -6.79 10.56 -2.18
C GLN A 205 -7.07 10.19 -3.63
N PHE A 206 -6.10 9.63 -4.34
CA PHE A 206 -6.30 9.15 -5.71
C PHE A 206 -7.44 8.14 -5.80
N CYS A 207 -7.44 7.12 -4.94
CA CYS A 207 -8.48 6.08 -4.94
C CYS A 207 -9.87 6.61 -4.56
N THR A 208 -9.98 7.69 -3.79
CA THR A 208 -11.30 8.28 -3.48
C THR A 208 -11.98 8.95 -4.66
N ARG A 209 -11.24 9.21 -5.75
CA ARG A 209 -11.76 9.85 -6.98
C ARG A 209 -11.99 8.86 -8.12
N LEU A 210 -11.69 7.57 -7.91
CA LEU A 210 -12.03 6.47 -8.81
C LEU A 210 -13.49 6.01 -8.57
#